data_AF-A0A1F8JK50-F1
#
_entry.id   AF-A0A1F8JK50-F1
#
_cell.length_a   1.000
_cell.length_b   1.000
_cell.length_c   1.000
_cell.angle_alpha   90.00
_cell.angle_beta   90.00
_cell.angle_gamma   90.00
#
_symmetry.space_group_name_H-M   'P 1'
#
loop_
_entity.id
_entity.type
_entity.pdbx_description
1 polymer ?
#
loop_
_entity_poly.entity_id
_entity_poly.type
_entity_poly.pdbx_seq_one_letter_code
_entity_poly.pdbx_strand_id
1 'polypeptide(L)'
;MKTTNIGSYINRDVVFTQLNNINEYNLLSLKNSVLLVYLDAELNSKIDQFIENLINSKPLAIDLSGKYAKKMFDELIEKLSSTETNHHIMTKFDENDKILEIIEDFLFSTWPSEECFDNWKFYHIIFVGDNKNSTKFIKFIESFLDKK
;
A
#
# COMPACT_ATOMS: atom_id res chain seq x y z
N MET A 1 12.82 7.38 -4.69
CA MET A 1 12.36 6.40 -3.67
C MET A 1 13.12 6.53 -2.36
N LYS A 2 12.41 6.68 -1.24
CA LYS A 2 12.96 6.58 0.13
C LYS A 2 12.04 5.70 0.97
N THR A 3 12.59 4.68 1.62
CA THR A 3 11.86 3.76 2.51
C THR A 3 12.33 3.94 3.95
N THR A 4 11.40 3.98 4.92
CA THR A 4 11.71 4.23 6.33
C THR A 4 10.71 3.49 7.23
N ASN A 5 11.19 2.80 8.27
CA ASN A 5 10.32 2.31 9.34
C ASN A 5 9.94 3.51 10.22
N ILE A 6 8.64 3.80 10.33
CA ILE A 6 8.10 4.96 11.05
C ILE A 6 7.55 4.61 12.44
N GLY A 7 7.54 3.32 12.81
CA GLY A 7 7.11 2.84 14.13
C GLY A 7 6.41 1.48 14.02
N SER A 8 5.61 1.15 15.03
CA SER A 8 4.81 -0.08 15.06
C SER A 8 3.35 0.21 15.33
N TYR A 9 2.48 -0.68 14.87
CA TYR A 9 1.06 -0.71 15.22
C TYR A 9 0.68 -2.17 15.47
N ILE A 10 0.02 -2.46 16.59
CA ILE A 10 -0.37 -3.83 17.00
C ILE A 10 0.79 -4.85 16.92
N ASN A 11 1.99 -4.47 17.36
CA ASN A 11 3.22 -5.26 17.28
C ASN A 11 3.66 -5.63 15.85
N ARG A 12 3.23 -4.88 14.84
CA ARG A 12 3.70 -4.99 13.44
C ARG A 12 4.45 -3.73 13.07
N ASP A 13 5.52 -3.87 12.31
CA ASP A 13 6.29 -2.73 11.82
C ASP A 13 5.47 -1.96 10.76
N VAL A 14 5.51 -0.63 10.83
CA VAL A 14 4.91 0.26 9.83
C VAL A 14 6.03 0.87 8.99
N VAL A 15 6.08 0.49 7.72
CA VAL A 15 7.12 0.89 6.77
C VAL A 15 6.52 1.83 5.74
N PHE A 16 7.10 3.01 5.59
CA PHE A 16 6.67 4.03 4.65
C PHE A 16 7.67 4.15 3.50
N THR A 17 7.18 4.08 2.25
CA THR A 17 7.93 4.34 1.03
C THR A 17 7.36 5.55 0.30
N GLN A 18 8.20 6.57 0.08
CA GLN A 18 7.86 7.72 -0.76
C GLN A 18 8.36 7.55 -2.19
N LEU A 19 7.47 7.79 -3.15
CA LEU A 19 7.75 7.91 -4.58
C LEU A 19 7.19 9.25 -5.10
N ASN A 20 7.94 9.99 -5.92
CA ASN A 20 7.34 11.16 -6.60
C ASN A 20 6.38 10.74 -7.72
N ASN A 21 6.64 9.59 -8.34
CA ASN A 21 5.80 8.95 -9.35
C ASN A 21 6.12 7.45 -9.40
N ILE A 22 5.24 6.66 -10.01
CA ILE A 22 5.38 5.19 -10.07
C ILE A 22 6.66 4.71 -10.77
N ASN A 23 7.32 5.53 -11.61
CA ASN A 23 8.56 5.12 -12.29
C ASN A 23 9.75 5.00 -11.35
N GLU A 24 9.68 5.64 -10.18
CA GLU A 24 10.70 5.52 -9.15
C GLU A 24 10.61 4.21 -8.37
N TYR A 25 9.52 3.45 -8.56
CA TYR A 25 9.37 2.19 -7.87
C TYR A 25 10.44 1.21 -8.34
N ASN A 26 11.26 0.78 -7.39
CA ASN A 26 12.16 -0.34 -7.57
C ASN A 26 11.60 -1.54 -6.81
N LEU A 27 11.97 -2.75 -7.20
CA LEU A 27 11.47 -3.98 -6.60
C LEU A 27 11.72 -3.98 -5.08
N LEU A 28 10.63 -3.86 -4.31
CA LEU A 28 10.65 -4.03 -2.86
C LEU A 28 10.17 -5.44 -2.51
N SER A 29 10.72 -6.01 -1.44
CA SER A 29 10.11 -7.20 -0.86
C SER A 29 8.90 -6.76 -0.02
N LEU A 30 7.69 -7.02 -0.52
CA LEU A 30 6.44 -6.79 0.20
C LEU A 30 5.87 -8.09 0.79
N LYS A 31 6.70 -9.13 0.86
CA LYS A 31 6.33 -10.40 1.47
C LYS A 31 5.88 -10.16 2.91
N ASN A 32 4.83 -10.85 3.33
CA ASN A 32 4.30 -10.77 4.70
C ASN A 32 3.77 -9.38 5.10
N SER A 33 3.46 -8.53 4.11
CA SER A 33 2.92 -7.20 4.35
C SER A 33 1.45 -7.09 3.94
N VAL A 34 0.72 -6.27 4.68
CA VAL A 34 -0.51 -5.64 4.21
C VAL A 34 -0.10 -4.29 3.62
N LEU A 35 -0.46 -4.05 2.36
CA LEU A 35 0.02 -2.92 1.58
C LEU A 35 -1.07 -1.87 1.41
N LEU A 36 -0.77 -0.61 1.68
CA LEU A 36 -1.52 0.55 1.20
C LEU A 36 -0.74 1.23 0.08
N VAL A 37 -1.37 1.49 -1.06
CA VAL A 37 -0.82 2.36 -2.10
C VAL A 37 -1.71 3.60 -2.22
N TYR A 38 -1.17 4.74 -1.78
CA TYR A 38 -1.84 6.03 -1.88
C TYR A 38 -1.37 6.77 -3.13
N LEU A 39 -2.30 7.07 -4.05
CA LEU A 39 -2.03 7.62 -5.37
C LEU A 39 -2.48 9.08 -5.49
N ASP A 40 -1.52 10.00 -5.34
CA ASP A 40 -1.69 11.45 -5.43
C ASP A 40 -1.01 12.07 -6.67
N ALA A 41 -0.37 11.25 -7.50
CA ALA A 41 0.22 11.64 -8.78
C ALA A 41 -0.42 10.91 -9.95
N GLU A 42 -0.38 11.55 -11.13
CA GLU A 42 -0.89 10.96 -12.37
C GLU A 42 -0.20 9.64 -12.71
N LEU A 43 -1.03 8.69 -13.12
CA LEU A 43 -0.59 7.41 -13.64
C LEU A 43 -0.03 7.61 -15.06
N ASN A 44 1.06 6.90 -15.36
CA ASN A 44 1.73 6.98 -16.67
C ASN A 44 1.80 5.59 -17.31
N SER A 45 2.52 5.47 -18.43
CA SER A 45 2.64 4.23 -19.21
C SER A 45 3.33 3.05 -18.48
N LYS A 46 3.84 3.23 -17.26
CA LYS A 46 4.47 2.16 -16.46
C LYS A 46 3.56 1.54 -15.40
N ILE A 47 2.27 1.87 -15.42
CA ILE A 47 1.32 1.32 -14.45
C ILE A 47 1.28 -0.21 -14.46
N ASP A 48 1.28 -0.84 -15.64
CA ASP A 48 1.32 -2.30 -15.76
C ASP A 48 2.53 -2.90 -15.06
N GLN A 49 3.71 -2.34 -15.32
CA GLN A 49 4.96 -2.80 -14.69
C GLN A 49 4.93 -2.59 -13.18
N PHE A 50 4.35 -1.48 -12.71
CA PHE A 50 4.20 -1.20 -11.29
C PHE A 50 3.30 -2.24 -10.62
N ILE A 51 2.13 -2.52 -11.19
CA ILE A 51 1.19 -3.55 -10.73
C ILE A 51 1.84 -4.93 -10.72
N GLU A 52 2.52 -5.33 -11.79
CA GLU A 52 3.24 -6.61 -11.87
C GLU A 52 4.25 -6.74 -10.74
N ASN A 53 5.02 -5.69 -10.47
CA ASN A 53 6.00 -5.71 -9.40
C ASN A 53 5.34 -5.80 -8.02
N LEU A 54 4.18 -5.16 -7.81
CA LEU A 54 3.39 -5.32 -6.58
C LEU A 54 2.94 -6.77 -6.41
N ILE A 55 2.30 -7.36 -7.42
CA ILE A 55 1.82 -8.75 -7.37
C ILE A 55 2.97 -9.74 -7.13
N ASN A 56 4.07 -9.58 -7.89
CA ASN A 56 5.23 -10.48 -7.80
C ASN A 56 5.98 -10.37 -6.47
N SER A 57 5.82 -9.27 -5.74
CA SER A 57 6.39 -9.09 -4.40
C SER A 57 5.63 -9.85 -3.30
N LYS A 58 4.49 -10.46 -3.64
CA LYS A 58 3.65 -11.33 -2.81
C LYS A 58 3.15 -10.68 -1.51
N PRO A 59 2.49 -9.52 -1.58
CA PRO A 59 1.79 -8.95 -0.43
C PRO A 59 0.62 -9.85 -0.03
N LEU A 60 0.21 -9.78 1.23
CA LEU A 60 -0.95 -10.50 1.74
C LEU A 60 -2.25 -9.78 1.37
N ALA A 61 -2.21 -8.44 1.34
CA ALA A 61 -3.31 -7.60 0.92
C ALA A 61 -2.79 -6.34 0.22
N ILE A 62 -3.57 -5.78 -0.69
CA ILE A 62 -3.34 -4.50 -1.37
C ILE A 62 -4.59 -3.64 -1.23
N ASP A 63 -4.44 -2.51 -0.56
CA ASP A 63 -5.44 -1.45 -0.42
C ASP A 63 -5.01 -0.27 -1.31
N LEU A 64 -5.90 0.21 -2.17
CA LEU A 64 -5.66 1.31 -3.09
C LEU A 64 -6.53 2.51 -2.72
N SER A 65 -5.91 3.68 -2.52
CA SER A 65 -6.64 4.90 -2.15
C SER A 65 -6.04 6.14 -2.80
N GLY A 66 -6.80 7.24 -2.84
CA GLY A 66 -6.38 8.51 -3.44
C GLY A 66 -6.92 8.73 -4.85
N LYS A 67 -6.56 9.88 -5.42
CA LYS A 67 -7.19 10.46 -6.62
C LYS A 67 -7.22 9.52 -7.84
N TYR A 68 -6.18 8.69 -8.00
CA TYR A 68 -6.06 7.78 -9.15
C TYR A 68 -6.27 6.30 -8.78
N ALA A 69 -6.76 6.01 -7.58
CA ALA A 69 -6.88 4.65 -7.08
C ALA A 69 -7.92 3.81 -7.81
N LYS A 70 -9.06 4.38 -8.23
CA LYS A 70 -10.07 3.62 -8.96
C LYS A 70 -9.51 3.01 -10.25
N LYS A 71 -8.82 3.83 -11.05
CA LYS A 71 -8.20 3.38 -12.31
C LYS A 71 -7.14 2.30 -12.04
N MET A 72 -6.27 2.52 -11.05
CA MET A 72 -5.27 1.53 -10.64
C MET A 72 -5.91 0.23 -10.16
N PHE A 73 -7.04 0.30 -9.45
CA PHE A 73 -7.75 -0.87 -8.97
C PHE A 73 -8.34 -1.69 -10.10
N ASP A 74 -8.99 -1.04 -11.08
CA ASP A 74 -9.53 -1.75 -12.24
C ASP A 74 -8.41 -2.49 -13.01
N GLU A 75 -7.25 -1.85 -13.20
CA GLU A 75 -6.07 -2.47 -13.83
C GLU A 75 -5.46 -3.59 -12.96
N LEU A 76 -5.44 -3.44 -11.64
CA LEU A 76 -4.99 -4.48 -10.71
C LEU A 76 -5.86 -5.73 -10.79
N ILE A 77 -7.19 -5.57 -10.82
CA ILE A 77 -8.14 -6.69 -10.92
C ILE A 77 -7.99 -7.39 -12.28
N GLU A 78 -7.90 -6.64 -13.37
CA GLU A 78 -7.64 -7.22 -14.70
C GLU A 78 -6.36 -8.06 -14.69
N LYS A 79 -5.28 -7.55 -14.09
CA LYS A 79 -4.01 -8.26 -14.02
C LYS A 79 -4.07 -9.50 -13.15
N LEU A 80 -4.72 -9.43 -11.99
CA LEU A 80 -4.92 -10.58 -11.10
C LEU A 80 -5.78 -11.66 -11.76
N SER A 81 -6.76 -11.28 -12.59
CA SER A 81 -7.61 -12.23 -13.32
C SER A 81 -6.87 -13.02 -14.41
N SER A 82 -5.77 -12.46 -14.93
CA SER A 82 -4.98 -13.03 -16.02
C SER A 82 -3.65 -13.64 -15.57
N THR A 83 -3.25 -13.42 -14.32
CA THR A 83 -2.00 -13.91 -13.76
C THR A 83 -2.27 -15.11 -12.85
N GLU A 84 -1.67 -16.27 -13.16
CA GLU A 84 -1.64 -17.38 -12.22
C GLU A 84 -0.81 -17.00 -11.00
N THR A 85 -1.49 -16.62 -9.93
CA THR A 85 -0.87 -16.37 -8.63
C THR A 85 -0.91 -17.65 -7.81
N ASN A 86 0.22 -18.02 -7.20
CA ASN A 86 0.29 -19.18 -6.31
C ASN A 86 -0.09 -18.84 -4.85
N HIS A 87 -0.67 -17.66 -4.63
CA HIS A 87 -1.09 -17.15 -3.33
C HIS A 87 -2.26 -16.18 -3.53
N HIS A 88 -3.19 -16.16 -2.58
CA HIS A 88 -4.30 -15.23 -2.58
C HIS A 88 -3.83 -13.85 -2.11
N ILE A 89 -4.16 -12.79 -2.85
CA ILE A 89 -3.94 -11.39 -2.46
C ILE A 89 -5.32 -10.78 -2.24
N MET A 90 -5.61 -10.35 -1.01
CA MET A 90 -6.82 -9.59 -0.75
C MET A 90 -6.70 -8.19 -1.35
N THR A 91 -7.68 -7.74 -2.11
CA THR A 91 -7.66 -6.41 -2.72
C THR A 91 -8.80 -5.56 -2.21
N LYS A 92 -8.51 -4.29 -1.93
CA LYS A 92 -9.49 -3.29 -1.50
C LYS A 92 -9.26 -1.99 -2.26
N PHE A 93 -10.35 -1.28 -2.51
CA PHE A 93 -10.34 0.08 -3.02
C PHE A 93 -11.10 0.95 -2.03
N ASP A 94 -10.47 2.04 -1.61
CA ASP A 94 -11.09 3.03 -0.73
C ASP A 94 -11.48 4.28 -1.54
N GLU A 95 -12.77 4.61 -1.49
CA GLU A 95 -13.37 5.80 -2.12
C GLU A 95 -13.22 7.07 -1.26
N ASN A 96 -12.71 6.96 -0.02
CA ASN A 96 -12.50 8.09 0.85
C ASN A 96 -11.44 9.04 0.25
N ASP A 97 -11.73 10.35 0.30
CA ASP A 97 -10.81 11.40 -0.14
C ASP A 97 -9.98 11.99 1.00
N LYS A 98 -10.33 11.67 2.26
CA LYS A 98 -9.64 12.21 3.44
C LYS A 98 -8.56 11.26 3.91
N ILE A 99 -7.31 11.74 3.89
CA ILE A 99 -6.13 11.00 4.35
C ILE A 99 -6.32 10.34 5.72
N LEU A 100 -6.97 11.02 6.67
CA LEU A 100 -7.21 10.48 8.01
C LEU A 100 -8.11 9.24 7.96
N GLU A 101 -9.25 9.33 7.24
CA GLU A 101 -10.22 8.24 7.12
C GLU A 101 -9.59 7.03 6.41
N ILE A 102 -8.77 7.28 5.38
CA ILE A 102 -8.01 6.23 4.67
C ILE A 102 -7.03 5.51 5.59
N ILE A 103 -6.28 6.26 6.41
CA ILE A 103 -5.30 5.68 7.34
C ILE A 103 -6.01 4.87 8.42
N GLU A 104 -7.11 5.40 8.98
CA GLU A 104 -7.93 4.69 9.96
C GLU A 104 -8.47 3.38 9.37
N ASP A 105 -9.08 3.46 8.18
CA ASP A 105 -9.66 2.29 7.53
C ASP A 105 -8.60 1.26 7.15
N PHE A 106 -7.41 1.69 6.70
CA PHE A 106 -6.30 0.80 6.43
C PHE A 106 -5.77 0.11 7.70
N LEU A 107 -5.49 0.87 8.76
CA LEU A 107 -4.89 0.31 9.97
C LEU A 107 -5.88 -0.57 10.75
N PHE A 108 -7.16 -0.18 10.78
CA PHE A 108 -8.17 -0.84 11.60
C PHE A 108 -8.95 -1.93 10.87
N SER A 109 -9.16 -1.79 9.57
CA SER A 109 -10.05 -2.68 8.79
C SER A 109 -9.29 -3.59 7.82
N THR A 110 -8.02 -3.29 7.49
CA THR A 110 -7.27 -4.10 6.52
C THR A 110 -6.38 -5.12 7.23
N TRP A 111 -6.85 -6.36 7.23
CA TRP A 111 -6.16 -7.56 7.69
C TRP A 111 -6.09 -8.60 6.58
N PRO A 112 -5.05 -9.46 6.55
CA PRO A 112 -5.00 -10.56 5.59
C PRO A 112 -6.01 -11.65 5.97
N SER A 113 -6.17 -12.66 5.12
CA SER A 113 -6.95 -13.85 5.44
C SER A 113 -6.43 -14.54 6.70
N GLU A 114 -7.31 -15.24 7.44
CA GLU A 114 -6.95 -15.93 8.68
C GLU A 114 -5.75 -16.89 8.50
N GLU A 115 -5.70 -17.60 7.36
CA GLU A 115 -4.61 -18.50 6.97
C GLU A 115 -3.24 -17.81 6.87
N CYS A 116 -3.24 -16.51 6.60
CA CYS A 116 -2.05 -15.69 6.43
C CYS A 116 -1.75 -14.78 7.63
N PHE A 117 -2.61 -14.77 8.66
CA PHE A 117 -2.54 -13.83 9.77
C PHE A 117 -1.22 -13.95 10.58
N ASP A 118 -0.76 -15.18 10.83
CA ASP A 118 0.50 -15.41 11.56
C ASP A 118 1.74 -15.00 10.75
N ASN A 119 1.62 -15.01 9.42
CA ASN A 119 2.67 -14.58 8.51
C ASN A 119 2.79 -13.06 8.44
N TRP A 120 1.75 -12.31 8.82
CA TRP A 120 1.74 -10.87 8.74
C TRP A 120 2.71 -10.22 9.71
N LYS A 121 3.68 -9.47 9.18
CA LYS A 121 4.72 -8.77 9.95
C LYS A 121 4.74 -7.26 9.74
N PHE A 122 4.26 -6.80 8.59
CA PHE A 122 4.41 -5.40 8.18
C PHE A 122 3.09 -4.79 7.73
N TYR A 123 2.87 -3.54 8.13
CA TYR A 123 2.09 -2.60 7.33
C TYR A 123 3.05 -1.87 6.41
N HIS A 124 2.88 -2.02 5.10
CA HIS A 124 3.68 -1.28 4.12
C HIS A 124 2.81 -0.20 3.49
N ILE A 125 3.28 1.04 3.48
CA ILE A 125 2.56 2.17 2.91
C ILE A 125 3.44 2.75 1.79
N ILE A 126 2.95 2.72 0.56
CA ILE A 126 3.57 3.35 -0.61
C ILE A 126 2.78 4.62 -0.92
N PHE A 127 3.40 5.77 -0.75
CA PHE A 127 2.84 7.06 -1.16
C PHE A 127 3.44 7.48 -2.50
N VAL A 128 2.59 7.75 -3.48
CA VAL A 128 2.98 8.22 -4.82
C VAL A 128 2.48 9.64 -5.03
N GLY A 129 3.36 10.63 -4.93
CA GLY A 129 2.99 12.04 -5.06
C GLY A 129 4.04 13.02 -4.55
N ASP A 130 3.65 14.28 -4.33
CA ASP A 130 4.55 15.33 -3.83
C ASP A 130 4.94 15.11 -2.35
N ASN A 131 6.17 15.52 -2.01
CA ASN A 131 6.75 15.45 -0.67
C ASN A 131 5.96 16.24 0.39
N LYS A 132 5.25 17.30 0.00
CA LYS A 132 4.43 18.07 0.96
C LYS A 132 3.27 17.24 1.49
N ASN A 133 2.56 16.55 0.61
CA ASN A 133 1.42 15.72 0.98
C ASN A 133 1.87 14.46 1.73
N SER A 134 3.01 13.88 1.36
CA SER A 134 3.56 12.74 2.09
C SER A 134 3.96 13.06 3.54
N THR A 135 4.50 14.26 3.79
CA THR A 135 4.81 14.70 5.16
C THR A 135 3.54 14.81 6.02
N LYS A 136 2.44 15.29 5.43
CA LYS A 136 1.14 15.31 6.11
C LYS A 136 0.61 13.90 6.35
N PHE A 137 0.79 13.01 5.38
CA PHE A 137 0.41 11.60 5.47
C PHE A 137 1.12 10.89 6.62
N ILE A 138 2.46 11.01 6.71
CA ILE A 138 3.27 10.42 7.79
C ILE A 138 2.79 10.90 9.16
N LYS A 139 2.55 12.21 9.34
CA LYS A 139 2.08 12.77 10.61
C LYS A 139 0.76 12.16 11.08
N PHE A 140 -0.16 11.85 10.15
CA PHE A 140 -1.40 11.17 10.52
C PHE A 140 -1.14 9.73 10.93
N ILE A 141 -0.32 8.98 10.18
CA ILE A 141 0.04 7.61 10.56
C ILE A 141 0.67 7.58 11.97
N GLU A 142 1.65 8.45 12.22
CA GLU A 142 2.35 8.56 13.50
C GLU A 142 1.42 8.78 14.69
N SER A 143 0.23 9.36 14.48
CA SER A 143 -0.77 9.54 15.54
C SER A 143 -1.44 8.24 16.00
N PHE A 144 -1.36 7.18 15.20
CA PHE A 144 -1.92 5.85 15.50
C PHE A 144 -0.87 4.84 16.00
N LEU A 145 0.42 5.14 15.83
CA LEU A 145 1.48 4.19 16.17
C LEU A 145 1.62 4.00 17.68
N ASP A 146 2.10 2.82 18.07
CA ASP A 146 2.42 2.49 19.45
C ASP A 146 3.46 3.48 19.97
N LYS A 147 3.14 4.16 21.08
CA LYS A 147 4.08 5.06 21.74
C LYS A 147 5.19 4.21 22.38
N LYS A 148 6.44 4.50 22.01
CA LYS A 148 7.62 3.96 22.68
C LYS A 148 7.79 4.54 24.08
#